data_AF-K1S7Z0-F1
#
_entry.id   AF-K1S7Z0-F1
#
_cell.length_a   1.000
_cell.length_b   1.000
_cell.length_c   1.000
_cell.angle_alpha   90.00
_cell.angle_beta   90.00
_cell.angle_gamma   90.00
#
_symmetry.space_group_name_H-M   'P 1'
#
loop_
_entity.id
_entity.type
_entity.pdbx_description
1 polymer ?
#
loop_
_entity_poly.entity_id
_entity_poly.type
_entity_poly.pdbx_seq_one_letter_code
_entity_poly.pdbx_strand_id
1 'polypeptide(L)'
;CEIYTQITRGSAPYGLAYPEPSVPRLTMFAVPVDRAALAEKRAKGVNVITEKDERWSRCDVNTLNRLPEVVAKQKAAISRAYDALFVRDGKITEATEASFFIYKDGVLWTHPENNFIHKNVVRRLLMERLSKDLDLQIIERAFDKDFALKADEAFLCGPRCEFMPVT
;
A
#
# COMPACT_ATOMS: atom_id res chain seq x y z
N CYS A 1 -11.74 -12.99 9.68
CA CYS A 1 -10.56 -12.43 10.37
C CYS A 1 -9.40 -12.34 9.38
N GLU A 2 -8.36 -11.61 9.77
CA GLU A 2 -7.01 -11.67 9.20
C GLU A 2 -6.08 -12.32 10.22
N ILE A 3 -4.92 -12.83 9.77
CA ILE A 3 -3.86 -13.31 10.66
C ILE A 3 -2.70 -12.31 10.57
N TYR A 4 -2.41 -11.64 11.68
CA TYR A 4 -1.22 -10.81 11.79
C TYR A 4 -0.02 -11.69 12.13
N THR A 5 1.11 -11.43 11.48
CA THR A 5 2.40 -12.07 11.79
C THR A 5 3.51 -11.03 11.81
N GLN A 6 4.44 -11.18 12.76
CA GLN A 6 5.71 -10.45 12.75
C GLN A 6 6.84 -11.35 13.20
N ILE A 7 8.02 -11.13 12.63
CA ILE A 7 9.25 -11.77 13.08
C ILE A 7 10.23 -10.67 13.45
N THR A 8 10.79 -10.76 14.66
CA THR A 8 11.89 -9.90 15.10
C THR A 8 13.17 -10.71 15.18
N ARG A 9 14.33 -10.03 15.21
CA ARG A 9 15.64 -10.67 15.38
C ARG A 9 15.79 -11.40 16.73
N GLY A 10 14.94 -11.11 17.70
CA GLY A 10 14.96 -11.67 19.05
C GLY A 10 15.34 -10.65 20.11
N SER A 11 15.81 -11.15 21.24
CA SER A 11 16.23 -10.34 22.40
C SER A 11 17.73 -10.51 22.63
N ALA A 12 18.43 -9.39 22.88
CA ALA A 12 19.87 -9.34 23.10
C ALA A 12 20.24 -8.07 23.90
N PRO A 13 21.47 -7.96 24.44
CA PRO A 13 21.98 -6.70 24.98
C PRO A 13 21.89 -5.54 23.98
N TYR A 14 21.82 -4.30 24.48
CA TYR A 14 21.68 -3.12 23.63
C TYR A 14 22.90 -2.96 22.70
N GLY A 15 22.63 -2.87 21.40
CA GLY A 15 23.62 -2.66 20.34
C GLY A 15 22.95 -2.62 18.97
N LEU A 16 23.59 -1.94 18.01
CA LEU A 16 23.12 -1.88 16.62
C LEU A 16 23.62 -3.05 15.78
N ALA A 17 24.77 -3.63 16.14
CA ALA A 17 25.29 -4.83 15.51
C ALA A 17 24.39 -6.04 15.81
N TYR A 18 24.38 -7.01 14.90
CA TYR A 18 23.59 -8.21 15.09
C TYR A 18 24.16 -9.06 16.23
N PRO A 19 23.33 -9.56 17.15
CA PRO A 19 23.78 -10.49 18.18
C PRO A 19 24.13 -11.84 17.55
N GLU A 20 25.16 -12.49 18.09
CA GLU A 20 25.54 -13.85 17.74
C GLU A 20 25.44 -14.73 19.00
N PRO A 21 24.52 -15.73 19.03
CA PRO A 21 23.54 -16.07 17.99
C PRO A 21 22.34 -15.11 17.93
N SER A 22 21.77 -14.91 16.74
CA SER A 22 20.45 -14.29 16.56
C SER A 22 19.35 -15.35 16.63
N VAL A 23 18.45 -15.26 17.61
CA VAL A 23 17.32 -16.19 17.79
C VAL A 23 15.99 -15.48 17.48
N PRO A 24 15.41 -15.66 16.27
CA PRO A 24 14.21 -14.93 15.87
C PRO A 24 12.99 -15.23 16.75
N ARG A 25 12.13 -14.21 16.92
CA ARG A 25 10.85 -14.36 17.64
C ARG A 25 9.67 -14.05 16.73
N LEU A 26 8.79 -15.03 16.55
CA LEU A 26 7.51 -14.90 15.88
C LEU A 26 6.44 -14.46 16.88
N THR A 27 5.63 -13.48 16.49
CA THR A 27 4.36 -13.16 17.14
C THR A 27 3.26 -13.24 16.11
N MET A 28 2.16 -13.91 16.46
CA MET A 28 1.03 -14.13 15.56
C MET A 28 -0.28 -14.10 16.34
N PHE A 29 -1.30 -13.45 15.78
CA PHE A 29 -2.64 -13.43 16.36
C PHE A 29 -3.70 -13.13 15.30
N ALA A 30 -4.95 -13.49 15.60
CA ALA A 30 -6.09 -13.18 14.75
C ALA A 30 -6.54 -11.72 14.95
N VAL A 31 -6.77 -11.02 13.85
CA VAL A 31 -7.33 -9.66 13.83
C VAL A 31 -8.76 -9.75 13.31
N PRO A 32 -9.78 -9.38 14.11
CA PRO A 32 -11.14 -9.23 13.63
C PRO A 32 -11.20 -8.16 12.53
N VAL A 33 -11.96 -8.44 11.47
CA VAL A 33 -12.15 -7.51 10.36
C VAL A 33 -13.63 -7.43 10.04
N ASP A 34 -14.16 -6.21 10.05
CA ASP A 34 -15.51 -5.93 9.61
C ASP A 34 -15.55 -5.90 8.07
N ARG A 35 -15.88 -7.06 7.49
CA ARG A 35 -15.99 -7.21 6.04
C ARG A 35 -17.20 -6.48 5.45
N ALA A 36 -18.27 -6.30 6.24
CA ALA A 36 -19.46 -5.60 5.79
C ALA A 36 -19.18 -4.10 5.63
N ALA A 37 -18.49 -3.49 6.60
CA ALA A 37 -18.07 -2.09 6.52
C ALA A 37 -17.11 -1.84 5.35
N LEU A 38 -16.19 -2.78 5.05
CA LEU A 38 -15.31 -2.67 3.88
C LEU A 38 -16.08 -2.80 2.56
N ALA A 39 -17.09 -3.69 2.49
CA ALA A 39 -17.94 -3.83 1.32
C ALA A 39 -18.75 -2.56 1.06
N GLU A 40 -19.29 -1.93 2.10
CA GLU A 40 -20.01 -0.65 1.98
C GLU A 40 -19.12 0.46 1.43
N LYS A 41 -17.86 0.55 1.93
CA LYS A 41 -16.88 1.50 1.41
C LYS A 41 -16.56 1.24 -0.07
N ARG A 42 -16.39 -0.02 -0.47
CA ARG A 42 -16.16 -0.37 -1.88
C ARG A 42 -17.33 0.02 -2.78
N ALA A 43 -18.56 -0.11 -2.30
CA ALA A 43 -19.74 0.28 -3.06
C ALA A 43 -19.86 1.79 -3.27
N LYS A 44 -19.30 2.61 -2.36
CA LYS A 44 -19.39 4.08 -2.40
C LYS A 44 -18.12 4.76 -2.94
N GLY A 45 -16.99 4.07 -2.89
CA GLY A 45 -15.68 4.67 -3.06
C GLY A 45 -15.20 5.41 -1.81
N VAL A 46 -13.92 5.77 -1.80
CA VAL A 46 -13.28 6.49 -0.70
C VAL A 46 -12.43 7.64 -1.20
N ASN A 47 -12.29 8.69 -0.40
CA ASN A 47 -11.39 9.79 -0.68
C ASN A 47 -9.98 9.53 -0.12
N VAL A 48 -8.97 10.12 -0.75
CA VAL A 48 -7.57 10.07 -0.29
C VAL A 48 -6.95 11.47 -0.30
N ILE A 49 -5.94 11.68 0.56
CA ILE A 49 -5.07 12.87 0.48
C ILE A 49 -3.72 12.49 -0.12
N THR A 50 -2.88 13.49 -0.43
CA THR A 50 -1.49 13.28 -0.81
C THR A 50 -0.56 13.77 0.28
N GLU A 51 0.46 13.00 0.61
CA GLU A 51 1.49 13.33 1.59
C GLU A 51 2.88 13.16 0.99
N LYS A 52 3.85 13.94 1.47
CA LYS A 52 5.25 13.78 1.08
C LYS A 52 5.75 12.40 1.53
N ASP A 53 6.48 11.71 0.67
CA ASP A 53 7.10 10.44 1.00
C ASP A 53 8.41 10.66 1.78
N GLU A 54 8.34 10.53 3.11
CA GLU A 54 9.48 10.63 4.02
C GLU A 54 10.01 9.26 4.47
N ARG A 55 9.59 8.18 3.79
CA ARG A 55 10.05 6.81 4.08
C ARG A 55 11.45 6.57 3.55
N TRP A 56 12.12 5.59 4.14
CA TRP A 56 13.41 5.09 3.67
C TRP A 56 13.34 4.53 2.23
N SER A 57 14.49 4.25 1.63
CA SER A 57 14.60 3.76 0.25
C SER A 57 14.48 2.25 0.12
N ARG A 58 13.91 1.53 1.09
CA ARG A 58 13.75 0.06 1.08
C ARG A 58 12.33 -0.38 1.42
N CYS A 59 11.34 0.33 0.88
CA CYS A 59 9.91 -0.01 1.01
C CYS A 59 9.57 -1.38 0.39
N ASP A 60 10.45 -1.93 -0.46
CA ASP A 60 10.35 -3.31 -0.96
C ASP A 60 10.40 -4.36 0.16
N VAL A 61 10.94 -4.00 1.34
CA VAL A 61 11.03 -4.87 2.51
C VAL A 61 9.93 -4.50 3.51
N ASN A 62 9.01 -5.44 3.76
CA ASN A 62 7.99 -5.27 4.79
C ASN A 62 8.64 -5.38 6.18
N THR A 63 8.83 -4.25 6.86
CA THR A 63 9.46 -4.16 8.18
C THR A 63 8.52 -3.58 9.23
N LEU A 64 8.95 -3.61 10.49
CA LEU A 64 8.25 -2.96 11.59
C LEU A 64 8.49 -1.44 11.67
N ASN A 65 9.35 -0.87 10.82
CA ASN A 65 9.66 0.56 10.79
C ASN A 65 8.56 1.36 10.07
N ARG A 66 7.36 1.42 10.65
CA ARG A 66 6.16 1.98 10.02
C ARG A 66 5.77 3.39 10.47
N LEU A 67 6.69 4.11 11.14
CA LEU A 67 6.37 5.44 11.70
C LEU A 67 5.87 6.44 10.64
N PRO A 68 6.49 6.57 9.45
CA PRO A 68 5.98 7.49 8.43
C PRO A 68 4.58 7.12 7.93
N GLU A 69 4.27 5.83 7.77
CA GLU A 69 2.94 5.32 7.40
C GLU A 69 1.90 5.67 8.47
N VAL A 70 2.24 5.49 9.75
CA VAL A 70 1.36 5.88 10.88
C VAL A 70 1.06 7.37 10.85
N VAL A 71 2.07 8.21 10.62
CA VAL A 71 1.89 9.67 10.55
C VAL A 71 1.01 10.07 9.35
N ALA A 72 1.28 9.51 8.16
CA ALA A 72 0.48 9.80 6.97
C ALA A 72 -0.98 9.33 7.12
N LYS A 73 -1.21 8.15 7.71
CA LYS A 73 -2.55 7.63 7.99
C LYS A 73 -3.29 8.50 9.00
N GLN A 74 -2.58 9.01 10.01
CA GLN A 74 -3.15 9.94 10.99
C GLN A 74 -3.55 11.27 10.35
N LYS A 75 -2.74 11.82 9.45
CA LYS A 75 -3.10 13.03 8.69
C LYS A 75 -4.34 12.81 7.84
N ALA A 76 -4.43 11.67 7.14
CA ALA A 76 -5.63 11.29 6.39
C ALA A 76 -6.87 11.25 7.30
N ALA A 77 -6.77 10.61 8.48
CA ALA A 77 -7.87 10.55 9.43
C ALA A 77 -8.32 11.95 9.92
N ILE A 78 -7.38 12.84 10.24
CA ILE A 78 -7.68 14.23 10.63
C ILE A 78 -8.38 14.99 9.49
N SER A 79 -7.94 14.76 8.25
CA SER A 79 -8.55 15.33 7.04
C SER A 79 -9.84 14.63 6.60
N ARG A 80 -10.35 13.65 7.37
CA ARG A 80 -11.52 12.83 7.03
C ARG A 80 -11.38 12.12 5.68
N ALA A 81 -10.17 11.71 5.36
CA ALA A 81 -9.86 10.85 4.23
C ALA A 81 -9.63 9.41 4.68
N TYR A 82 -9.87 8.45 3.77
CA TYR A 82 -9.65 7.03 4.05
C TYR A 82 -8.16 6.68 4.15
N ASP A 83 -7.33 7.27 3.29
CA ASP A 83 -5.89 7.03 3.24
C ASP A 83 -5.11 8.24 2.71
N ALA A 84 -3.78 8.14 2.75
CA ALA A 84 -2.86 9.07 2.13
C ALA A 84 -2.04 8.36 1.04
N LEU A 85 -1.88 9.02 -0.10
CA LEU A 85 -0.97 8.65 -1.17
C LEU A 85 0.38 9.34 -0.98
N PHE A 86 1.46 8.58 -1.00
CA PHE A 86 2.81 9.10 -0.89
C PHE A 86 3.29 9.68 -2.23
N VAL A 87 3.91 10.86 -2.15
CA VAL A 87 4.50 11.57 -3.29
C VAL A 87 6.00 11.73 -3.10
N ARG A 88 6.79 11.18 -4.03
CA ARG A 88 8.25 11.24 -4.07
C ARG A 88 8.68 11.83 -5.40
N ASP A 89 9.52 12.86 -5.38
CA ASP A 89 10.02 13.54 -6.60
C ASP A 89 8.88 13.98 -7.55
N GLY A 90 7.77 14.44 -6.98
CA GLY A 90 6.57 14.87 -7.71
C GLY A 90 5.70 13.73 -8.27
N LYS A 91 6.07 12.46 -8.04
CA LYS A 91 5.34 11.29 -8.53
C LYS A 91 4.68 10.51 -7.40
N ILE A 92 3.47 10.00 -7.65
CA ILE A 92 2.74 9.16 -6.70
C ILE A 92 3.38 7.77 -6.69
N THR A 93 3.64 7.24 -5.49
CA THR A 93 4.21 5.90 -5.31
C THR A 93 3.13 4.88 -4.91
N GLU A 94 2.69 4.92 -3.66
CA GLU A 94 1.65 4.04 -3.11
C GLU A 94 0.92 4.71 -1.93
N ALA A 95 -0.11 4.05 -1.39
CA ALA A 95 -0.77 4.46 -0.15
C ALA A 95 -0.08 3.90 1.10
N THR A 96 -0.58 4.25 2.29
CA THR A 96 0.04 3.79 3.55
C THR A 96 0.02 2.27 3.75
N GLU A 97 -0.98 1.58 3.18
CA GLU A 97 -1.14 0.12 3.30
C GLU A 97 -1.56 -0.58 1.99
N ALA A 98 -1.54 0.12 0.85
CA ALA A 98 -2.04 -0.39 -0.43
C ALA A 98 -1.31 0.22 -1.63
N SER A 99 -1.25 -0.51 -2.75
CA SER A 99 -0.80 0.04 -4.04
C SER A 99 -1.87 0.93 -4.64
N PHE A 100 -1.49 1.89 -5.50
CA PHE A 100 -2.42 2.78 -6.18
C PHE A 100 -2.43 2.53 -7.68
N PHE A 101 -3.62 2.49 -8.26
CA PHE A 101 -3.86 2.30 -9.67
C PHE A 101 -4.83 3.37 -10.17
N ILE A 102 -4.64 3.77 -11.42
CA ILE A 102 -5.60 4.58 -12.16
C ILE A 102 -5.94 3.87 -13.47
N TYR A 103 -7.16 4.04 -13.94
CA TYR A 103 -7.59 3.61 -15.27
C TYR A 103 -7.73 4.87 -16.12
N LYS A 104 -7.02 4.91 -17.23
CA LYS A 104 -7.02 6.06 -18.13
C LYS A 104 -6.89 5.64 -19.58
N ASP A 105 -7.80 6.12 -20.41
CA ASP A 105 -7.81 5.92 -21.87
C ASP A 105 -7.75 4.43 -22.25
N GLY A 106 -8.49 3.59 -21.52
CA GLY A 106 -8.55 2.15 -21.77
C GLY A 106 -7.45 1.32 -21.09
N VAL A 107 -6.52 1.95 -20.37
CA VAL A 107 -5.31 1.30 -19.85
C VAL A 107 -5.18 1.54 -18.34
N LEU A 108 -4.77 0.50 -17.60
CA LEU A 108 -4.39 0.65 -16.19
C LEU A 108 -2.97 1.20 -16.06
N TRP A 109 -2.78 2.13 -15.14
CA TRP A 109 -1.48 2.68 -14.80
C TRP A 109 -1.21 2.46 -13.32
N THR A 110 0.03 2.10 -13.00
CA THR A 110 0.52 2.03 -11.63
C THR A 110 2.00 2.38 -11.57
N HIS A 111 2.47 2.74 -10.38
CA HIS A 111 3.90 2.98 -10.18
C HIS A 111 4.72 1.70 -10.45
N PRO A 112 5.90 1.80 -11.09
CA PRO A 112 6.77 0.65 -11.34
C PRO A 112 7.18 -0.05 -10.05
N GLU A 113 7.31 -1.38 -10.10
CA GLU A 113 7.87 -2.12 -8.97
C GLU A 113 9.36 -1.82 -8.79
N ASN A 114 9.69 -1.17 -7.67
CA ASN A 114 11.05 -0.86 -7.27
C ASN A 114 11.17 -0.77 -5.73
N ASN A 115 12.29 -0.29 -5.23
CA ASN A 115 12.60 -0.19 -3.80
C ASN A 115 11.79 0.89 -3.04
N PHE A 116 10.93 1.67 -3.71
CA PHE A 116 10.10 2.72 -3.11
C PHE A 116 8.63 2.33 -2.89
N ILE A 117 8.23 1.12 -3.31
CA ILE A 117 6.88 0.58 -3.06
C ILE A 117 6.95 -0.83 -2.45
N HIS A 118 5.90 -1.22 -1.73
CA HIS A 118 5.77 -2.56 -1.18
C HIS A 118 5.47 -3.60 -2.25
N LYS A 119 6.04 -4.80 -2.09
CA LYS A 119 5.70 -5.99 -2.89
C LYS A 119 4.35 -6.57 -2.46
N ASN A 120 3.28 -5.91 -2.89
CA ASN A 120 1.91 -6.23 -2.51
C ASN A 120 1.40 -7.48 -3.25
N VAL A 121 0.93 -8.49 -2.51
CA VAL A 121 0.45 -9.75 -3.10
C VAL A 121 -0.82 -9.59 -3.94
N VAL A 122 -1.69 -8.63 -3.60
CA VAL A 122 -2.91 -8.34 -4.38
C VAL A 122 -2.57 -7.57 -5.65
N ARG A 123 -1.60 -6.65 -5.59
CA ARG A 123 -0.98 -6.05 -6.78
C ARG A 123 -0.48 -7.16 -7.71
N ARG A 124 0.34 -8.09 -7.19
CA ARG A 124 0.87 -9.20 -7.99
C ARG A 124 -0.24 -10.07 -8.60
N LEU A 125 -1.28 -10.38 -7.84
CA LEU A 125 -2.46 -11.11 -8.35
C LEU A 125 -3.13 -10.37 -9.53
N LEU A 126 -3.30 -9.05 -9.41
CA LEU A 126 -3.83 -8.23 -10.49
C LEU A 126 -2.92 -8.28 -11.71
N MET A 127 -1.62 -8.02 -11.52
CA MET A 127 -0.64 -7.93 -12.61
C MET A 127 -0.43 -9.26 -13.35
N GLU A 128 -0.34 -10.38 -12.64
CA GLU A 128 0.08 -11.67 -13.22
C GLU A 128 -1.08 -12.53 -13.74
N ARG A 129 -2.28 -12.32 -13.19
CA ARG A 129 -3.45 -13.19 -13.44
C ARG A 129 -4.67 -12.41 -13.90
N LEU A 130 -5.21 -11.53 -13.06
CA LEU A 130 -6.50 -10.88 -13.36
C LEU A 130 -6.43 -9.99 -14.61
N SER A 131 -5.27 -9.37 -14.85
CA SER A 131 -5.01 -8.59 -16.07
C SER A 131 -5.25 -9.40 -17.33
N LYS A 132 -4.82 -10.66 -17.36
CA LYS A 132 -4.98 -11.57 -18.51
C LYS A 132 -6.41 -12.07 -18.63
N ASP A 133 -7.01 -12.44 -17.50
CA ASP A 133 -8.38 -12.97 -17.46
C ASP A 133 -9.41 -11.89 -17.91
N LEU A 134 -9.09 -10.61 -17.70
CA LEU A 134 -9.96 -9.47 -18.02
C LEU A 134 -9.51 -8.68 -19.25
N ASP A 135 -8.48 -9.14 -19.97
CA ASP A 135 -7.87 -8.45 -21.13
C ASP A 135 -7.49 -6.98 -20.83
N LEU A 136 -6.95 -6.73 -19.65
CA LEU A 136 -6.51 -5.42 -19.19
C LEU A 136 -5.06 -5.17 -19.57
N GLN A 137 -4.83 -4.08 -20.31
CA GLN A 137 -3.49 -3.54 -20.51
C GLN A 137 -3.04 -2.79 -19.26
N ILE A 138 -1.81 -3.02 -18.83
CA ILE A 138 -1.22 -2.34 -17.68
C ILE A 138 0.11 -1.69 -18.07
N ILE A 139 0.26 -0.41 -17.75
CA ILE A 139 1.49 0.36 -17.86
C ILE A 139 2.07 0.62 -16.47
N GLU A 140 3.26 0.08 -16.23
CA GLU A 140 4.06 0.39 -15.06
C GLU A 140 4.89 1.65 -15.32
N ARG A 141 4.34 2.83 -14.99
CA ARG A 141 5.02 4.11 -15.15
C ARG A 141 4.61 5.08 -14.05
N ALA A 142 5.59 5.75 -13.47
CA ALA A 142 5.33 6.76 -12.45
C ALA A 142 4.60 7.97 -13.06
N PHE A 143 3.59 8.46 -12.35
CA PHE A 143 2.77 9.60 -12.76
C PHE A 143 2.61 10.57 -11.59
N ASP A 144 2.33 11.84 -11.91
CA ASP A 144 2.07 12.87 -10.91
C ASP A 144 0.57 12.98 -10.60
N LYS A 145 0.25 13.84 -9.63
CA LYS A 145 -1.11 14.11 -9.19
C LYS A 145 -1.99 14.65 -10.32
N ASP A 146 -1.47 15.53 -11.17
CA ASP A 146 -2.25 16.14 -12.25
C ASP A 146 -2.65 15.13 -13.31
N PHE A 147 -1.78 14.14 -13.58
CA PHE A 147 -2.11 13.01 -14.43
C PHE A 147 -3.19 12.12 -13.79
N ALA A 148 -3.05 11.80 -12.50
CA ALA A 148 -4.01 10.96 -11.78
C ALA A 148 -5.42 11.60 -11.69
N LEU A 149 -5.51 12.93 -11.52
CA LEU A 149 -6.79 13.65 -11.49
C LEU A 149 -7.53 13.68 -12.84
N LYS A 150 -6.86 13.30 -13.94
CA LYS A 150 -7.44 13.19 -15.29
C LYS A 150 -7.73 11.74 -15.70
N ALA A 151 -7.63 10.80 -14.77
CA ALA A 151 -7.98 9.41 -14.98
C ALA A 151 -9.50 9.24 -15.01
N ASP A 152 -9.95 8.19 -15.69
CA ASP A 152 -11.36 7.81 -15.76
C ASP A 152 -11.79 7.16 -14.44
N GLU A 153 -10.91 6.33 -13.86
CA GLU A 153 -11.12 5.69 -12.55
C GLU A 153 -9.81 5.61 -11.76
N ALA A 154 -9.92 5.43 -10.44
CA ALA A 154 -8.79 5.18 -9.57
C ALA A 154 -9.16 4.20 -8.46
N PHE A 155 -8.20 3.41 -7.97
CA PHE A 155 -8.43 2.51 -6.85
C PHE A 155 -7.15 2.20 -6.05
N LEU A 156 -7.35 1.87 -4.79
CA LEU A 156 -6.35 1.23 -3.94
C LEU A 156 -6.42 -0.29 -4.09
N CYS A 157 -5.27 -0.95 -4.05
CA CYS A 157 -5.12 -2.39 -4.21
C CYS A 157 -4.28 -2.97 -3.07
N GLY A 158 -4.87 -3.78 -2.20
CA GLY A 158 -4.13 -4.40 -1.09
C GLY A 158 -4.86 -5.48 -0.32
N PRO A 159 -4.14 -6.26 0.52
CA PRO A 159 -4.68 -7.46 1.17
C PRO A 159 -5.92 -7.21 2.03
N ARG A 160 -5.98 -6.04 2.68
CA ARG A 160 -7.08 -5.65 3.57
C ARG A 160 -8.23 -4.96 2.82
N CYS A 161 -7.91 -4.00 1.96
CA CYS A 161 -8.93 -3.22 1.24
C CYS A 161 -9.48 -3.93 0.00
N GLU A 162 -8.78 -4.98 -0.47
CA GLU A 162 -8.98 -5.63 -1.77
C GLU A 162 -8.81 -4.58 -2.87
N PHE A 163 -9.78 -4.46 -3.79
CA PHE A 163 -9.87 -3.35 -4.75
C PHE A 163 -10.84 -2.31 -4.21
N MET A 164 -10.32 -1.15 -3.81
CA MET A 164 -11.09 -0.08 -3.17
C MET A 164 -11.14 1.15 -4.09
N PRO A 165 -12.30 1.46 -4.71
CA PRO A 165 -12.45 2.62 -5.57
C PRO A 165 -12.12 3.92 -4.85
N VAL A 166 -11.45 4.84 -5.54
CA VAL A 166 -11.12 6.18 -5.06
C VAL A 166 -11.95 7.20 -5.83
N THR A 167 -12.75 8.00 -5.12
CA THR A 167 -13.74 8.94 -5.68
C THR A 167 -13.68 10.32 -5.04
#